data_AF-A0A381TJH4-F1
#
_entry.id   AF-A0A381TJH4-F1
#
_cell.length_a   1.000
_cell.length_b   1.000
_cell.length_c   1.000
_cell.angle_alpha   90.00
_cell.angle_beta   90.00
_cell.angle_gamma   90.00
#
_symmetry.space_group_name_H-M   'P 1'
#
loop_
_entity.id
_entity.type
_entity.pdbx_description
1 polymer ?
#
loop_
_entity_poly.entity_id
_entity_poly.type
_entity_poly.pdbx_seq_one_letter_code
_entity_poly.pdbx_strand_id
1 'polypeptide(L)'
;MNKTIFSIMLILPMISLAQDLINKGDKVQRRVTPNELRERLNAGVEKGRITQEQADERYEAFTKNVASSDDKPNIETRYIRLGVEIDELNRIKTKLKDSGITVDQLDLVLTAMIRMIHVAKNQGKEIDFSPRFQTYFENKVGLNDLQIQVVKGISRRVARKL
;
A
#
# COMPACT_ATOMS: atom_id res chain seq x y z
N MET A 1 -29.71 -15.29 65.66
CA MET A 1 -29.33 -16.68 66.00
C MET A 1 -29.03 -17.42 64.71
N ASN A 2 -27.75 -17.75 64.50
CA ASN A 2 -27.17 -18.77 63.61
C ASN A 2 -27.28 -18.56 62.09
N LYS A 3 -26.28 -18.81 61.25
CA LYS A 3 -24.85 -19.10 61.36
C LYS A 3 -24.30 -18.92 59.93
N THR A 4 -23.15 -18.29 59.83
CA THR A 4 -22.16 -18.30 58.74
C THR A 4 -22.19 -19.52 57.81
N ILE A 5 -22.20 -19.29 56.50
CA ILE A 5 -21.44 -20.10 55.55
C ILE A 5 -20.55 -19.14 54.76
N PHE A 6 -19.27 -19.16 55.11
CA PHE A 6 -18.17 -18.58 54.35
C PHE A 6 -18.14 -19.23 52.95
N SER A 7 -18.65 -18.54 51.94
CA SER A 7 -18.28 -18.82 50.56
C SER A 7 -17.13 -17.89 50.19
N ILE A 8 -15.91 -18.36 50.50
CA ILE A 8 -14.66 -17.81 49.97
C ILE A 8 -14.67 -18.12 48.47
N MET A 9 -15.29 -17.25 47.68
CA MET A 9 -15.11 -17.26 46.23
C MET A 9 -14.01 -16.24 45.92
N LEU A 10 -12.82 -16.81 45.82
CA LEU A 10 -11.56 -16.26 45.34
C LEU A 10 -11.75 -15.03 44.43
N ILE A 11 -11.37 -13.86 44.95
CA ILE A 11 -11.13 -12.65 44.14
C ILE A 11 -9.88 -12.95 43.31
N LEU A 12 -10.06 -13.54 42.13
CA LEU A 12 -9.03 -13.54 41.11
C LEU A 12 -8.92 -12.09 40.61
N PRO A 13 -7.79 -11.39 40.80
CA PRO A 13 -7.63 -10.07 40.22
C PRO A 13 -7.60 -10.27 38.70
N MET A 14 -8.68 -9.84 38.03
CA MET A 14 -8.71 -9.62 36.58
C MET A 14 -7.78 -8.45 36.26
N ILE A 15 -6.48 -8.67 36.40
CA ILE A 15 -5.42 -7.81 35.89
C ILE A 15 -4.46 -8.75 35.18
N SER A 16 -4.68 -8.95 33.88
CA SER A 16 -3.62 -9.13 32.87
C SER A 16 -4.17 -9.45 31.47
N LEU A 17 -5.17 -8.71 31.00
CA LEU A 17 -5.44 -8.66 29.56
C LEU A 17 -5.61 -7.23 29.06
N ALA A 18 -4.72 -6.36 29.52
CA ALA A 18 -4.50 -5.04 28.95
C ALA A 18 -3.00 -4.82 28.81
N GLN A 19 -2.34 -5.57 27.92
CA GLN A 19 -0.98 -5.23 27.47
C GLN A 19 -0.58 -5.71 26.07
N ASP A 20 -1.46 -6.34 25.27
CA ASP A 20 -1.12 -6.69 23.87
C ASP A 20 -1.73 -5.72 22.83
N LEU A 21 -2.46 -4.69 23.27
CA LEU A 21 -3.05 -3.68 22.37
C LEU A 21 -2.18 -2.41 22.20
N ILE A 22 -1.08 -2.29 22.94
CA ILE A 22 -0.15 -1.15 22.90
C ILE A 22 1.18 -1.59 22.29
N ASN A 23 1.13 -2.17 21.09
CA ASN A 23 2.30 -2.22 20.21
C ASN A 23 1.87 -2.28 18.74
N LYS A 24 0.98 -1.36 18.36
CA LYS A 24 0.58 -1.13 16.96
C LYS A 24 1.32 0.08 16.38
N GLY A 25 2.58 0.28 16.79
CA GLY A 25 3.54 1.11 16.09
C GLY A 25 4.23 0.25 15.02
N ASP A 26 4.30 0.76 13.79
CA ASP A 26 4.99 0.13 12.65
C ASP A 26 4.49 -1.25 12.20
N LYS A 27 3.28 -1.30 11.64
CA LYS A 27 3.01 -2.26 10.57
C LYS A 27 3.60 -1.72 9.26
N VAL A 28 4.93 -1.69 9.18
CA VAL A 28 5.59 -1.88 7.88
C VAL A 28 4.97 -3.14 7.30
N GLN A 29 4.37 -3.06 6.11
CA GLN A 29 3.87 -4.25 5.43
C GLN A 29 5.07 -5.16 5.16
N ARG A 30 5.37 -6.06 6.11
CA ARG A 30 6.44 -7.06 5.97
C ARG A 30 6.08 -7.89 4.75
N ARG A 31 6.90 -7.79 3.70
CA ARG A 31 6.77 -8.67 2.54
C ARG A 31 6.94 -10.10 3.03
N VAL A 32 5.93 -10.93 2.78
CA VAL A 32 6.01 -12.36 3.02
C VAL A 32 7.13 -12.90 2.14
N THR A 33 8.06 -13.68 2.70
CA THR A 33 9.12 -14.31 1.89
C THR A 33 8.56 -15.55 1.17
N PRO A 34 9.18 -16.01 0.07
CA PRO A 34 8.79 -17.26 -0.58
C PRO A 34 8.73 -18.44 0.41
N ASN A 35 9.69 -18.53 1.33
CA ASN A 35 9.72 -19.58 2.36
C ASN A 35 8.54 -19.47 3.33
N GLU A 36 8.26 -18.27 3.85
CA GLU A 36 7.10 -18.02 4.73
C GLU A 36 5.77 -18.35 4.03
N LEU A 37 5.65 -18.10 2.72
CA LEU A 37 4.47 -18.48 1.96
C LEU A 37 4.36 -20.00 1.82
N ARG A 38 5.46 -20.68 1.51
CA ARG A 38 5.50 -22.13 1.33
C ARG A 38 5.07 -22.87 2.60
N GLU A 39 5.56 -22.44 3.75
CA GLU A 39 5.14 -23.01 5.04
C GLU A 39 3.63 -22.86 5.29
N ARG A 40 3.06 -21.69 4.98
CA ARG A 40 1.62 -21.45 5.14
C ARG A 40 0.77 -22.31 4.21
N LEU A 41 1.23 -22.50 2.98
CA LEU A 41 0.55 -23.34 2.00
C LEU A 41 0.61 -24.82 2.41
N ASN A 42 1.78 -25.32 2.83
CA ASN A 42 1.94 -26.68 3.34
C ASN A 42 1.03 -26.95 4.55
N ALA A 43 0.99 -26.02 5.52
CA ALA A 43 0.08 -26.14 6.66
C ALA A 43 -1.41 -26.10 6.26
N GLY A 44 -1.75 -25.48 5.12
CA GLY A 44 -3.08 -25.51 4.53
C GLY A 44 -3.42 -26.88 3.92
N VAL A 45 -2.45 -27.51 3.25
CA VAL A 45 -2.56 -28.87 2.69
C VAL A 45 -2.70 -29.91 3.80
N GLU A 46 -1.84 -29.86 4.82
CA GLU A 46 -1.87 -30.79 5.97
C GLU A 46 -3.20 -30.73 6.72
N LYS A 47 -3.81 -29.55 6.80
CA LYS A 47 -5.13 -29.34 7.44
C LYS A 47 -6.29 -29.64 6.51
N GLY A 48 -6.05 -30.09 5.28
CA GLY A 48 -7.07 -30.39 4.27
C GLY A 48 -7.87 -29.17 3.81
N ARG A 49 -7.35 -27.95 4.02
CA ARG A 49 -8.04 -26.70 3.65
C ARG A 49 -7.86 -26.33 2.18
N ILE A 50 -6.77 -26.79 1.59
CA ILE A 50 -6.46 -26.66 0.16
C ILE A 50 -5.86 -27.97 -0.33
N THR A 51 -5.96 -28.23 -1.62
CA THR A 51 -5.24 -29.33 -2.27
C THR A 51 -3.79 -28.94 -2.53
N GLN A 52 -2.94 -29.94 -2.79
CA GLN A 52 -1.55 -29.72 -3.22
C GLN A 52 -1.50 -28.86 -4.50
N GLU A 53 -2.38 -29.14 -5.46
CA GLU A 53 -2.48 -28.38 -6.71
C GLU A 53 -2.82 -26.90 -6.48
N GLN A 54 -3.76 -26.60 -5.57
CA GLN A 54 -4.08 -25.23 -5.18
C GLN A 54 -2.95 -24.53 -4.43
N ALA A 55 -2.15 -25.27 -3.67
CA ALA A 55 -0.95 -24.74 -3.03
C ALA A 55 0.10 -24.36 -4.08
N ASP A 56 0.35 -25.24 -5.03
CA ASP A 56 1.34 -25.04 -6.09
C ASP A 56 0.97 -23.87 -7.00
N GLU A 57 -0.30 -23.77 -7.42
CA GLU A 57 -0.81 -22.63 -8.22
C GLU A 57 -0.60 -21.29 -7.49
N ARG A 58 -0.92 -21.25 -6.19
CA ARG A 58 -0.76 -20.04 -5.36
C ARG A 58 0.72 -19.68 -5.17
N TYR A 59 1.58 -20.68 -5.03
CA TYR A 59 3.01 -20.47 -4.91
C TYR A 59 3.61 -19.94 -6.22
N GLU A 60 3.23 -20.52 -7.37
CA GLU A 60 3.66 -20.07 -8.69
C GLU A 60 3.21 -18.64 -8.99
N ALA A 61 1.94 -18.32 -8.70
CA ALA A 61 1.43 -16.97 -8.86
C ALA A 61 2.23 -15.96 -8.02
N PHE A 62 2.61 -16.34 -6.79
CA PHE A 62 3.42 -15.49 -5.94
C PHE A 62 4.84 -15.32 -6.47
N THR A 63 5.53 -16.41 -6.85
CA THR A 63 6.92 -16.34 -7.34
C THR A 63 7.02 -15.58 -8.66
N LYS A 64 6.03 -15.70 -9.56
CA LYS A 64 5.94 -14.89 -10.78
C LYS A 64 5.93 -13.39 -10.45
N ASN A 65 5.17 -12.98 -9.44
CA ASN A 65 5.10 -11.58 -9.01
C ASN A 65 6.37 -11.10 -8.28
N VAL A 66 7.08 -12.00 -7.56
CA VAL A 66 8.33 -11.68 -6.88
C VAL A 66 9.51 -11.59 -7.85
N ALA A 67 9.65 -12.54 -8.78
CA ALA A 67 10.68 -12.51 -9.82
C ALA A 67 10.53 -11.31 -10.75
N SER A 68 9.29 -10.85 -11.01
CA SER A 68 9.01 -9.64 -11.80
C SER A 68 9.37 -8.33 -11.09
N SER A 69 9.83 -8.37 -9.82
CA SER A 69 10.04 -7.15 -9.04
C SER A 69 11.41 -6.48 -9.26
N ASP A 70 12.37 -7.21 -9.84
CA ASP A 70 13.68 -6.69 -10.26
C ASP A 70 13.64 -6.07 -11.66
N ASP A 71 12.71 -6.50 -12.52
CA ASP A 71 12.43 -5.93 -13.85
C ASP A 71 11.27 -4.92 -13.82
N LYS A 72 11.22 -4.04 -12.81
CA LYS A 72 10.24 -2.96 -12.87
C LYS A 72 10.57 -2.08 -14.06
N PRO A 73 9.66 -1.95 -15.04
CA PRO A 73 9.90 -1.07 -16.18
C PRO A 73 10.18 0.34 -15.69
N ASN A 74 11.10 1.03 -16.36
CA ASN A 74 11.43 2.42 -16.05
C ASN A 74 10.15 3.28 -16.04
N ILE A 75 10.22 4.44 -15.36
CA ILE A 75 9.04 5.25 -15.13
C ILE A 75 8.34 5.63 -16.45
N GLU A 76 9.09 5.91 -17.50
CA GLU A 76 8.57 6.30 -18.81
C GLU A 76 7.74 5.20 -19.45
N THR A 77 8.26 3.97 -19.45
CA THR A 77 7.56 2.79 -19.95
C THR A 77 6.24 2.59 -19.21
N ARG A 78 6.19 2.86 -17.91
CA ARG A 78 4.94 2.76 -17.14
C ARG A 78 3.91 3.81 -17.55
N TYR A 79 4.34 5.03 -17.88
CA TYR A 79 3.45 6.08 -18.38
C TYR A 79 2.98 5.80 -19.82
N ILE A 80 3.85 5.30 -20.68
CA ILE A 80 3.49 4.87 -22.04
C ILE A 80 2.42 3.77 -22.00
N ARG A 81 2.56 2.79 -21.09
CA ARG A 81 1.53 1.74 -20.88
C ARG A 81 0.19 2.27 -20.37
N LEU A 82 0.15 3.46 -19.78
CA LEU A 82 -1.10 4.13 -19.42
C LEU A 82 -1.76 4.85 -20.60
N GLY A 83 -1.05 5.01 -21.73
CA GLY A 83 -1.45 5.84 -22.87
C GLY A 83 -0.94 7.27 -22.81
N VAL A 84 0.08 7.56 -21.99
CA VAL A 84 0.69 8.89 -21.93
C VAL A 84 1.86 8.97 -22.90
N GLU A 85 1.73 9.82 -23.91
CA GLU A 85 2.78 10.14 -24.87
C GLU A 85 4.05 10.69 -24.18
N ILE A 86 5.22 10.42 -24.78
CA ILE A 86 6.51 10.83 -24.20
C ILE A 86 6.63 12.35 -24.03
N ASP A 87 6.11 13.12 -24.97
CA ASP A 87 6.12 14.58 -24.92
C ASP A 87 5.22 15.12 -23.80
N GLU A 88 4.08 14.48 -23.56
CA GLU A 88 3.21 14.85 -22.42
C GLU A 88 3.89 14.48 -21.09
N LEU A 89 4.58 13.33 -21.03
CA LEU A 89 5.36 12.97 -19.85
C LEU A 89 6.47 13.99 -19.56
N ASN A 90 7.18 14.47 -20.59
CA ASN A 90 8.19 15.51 -20.45
C ASN A 90 7.58 16.83 -19.95
N ARG A 91 6.42 17.23 -20.50
CA ARG A 91 5.66 18.40 -20.00
C ARG A 91 5.22 18.24 -18.55
N ILE A 92 4.83 17.04 -18.13
CA ILE A 92 4.50 16.73 -16.72
C ILE A 92 5.74 16.89 -15.84
N LYS A 93 6.88 16.29 -16.22
CA LYS A 93 8.15 16.40 -15.48
C LYS A 93 8.57 17.87 -15.30
N THR A 94 8.48 18.67 -16.36
CA THR A 94 8.80 20.11 -16.30
C THR A 94 7.87 20.85 -15.33
N LYS A 95 6.55 20.67 -15.44
CA LYS A 95 5.59 21.34 -14.52
C LYS A 95 5.80 20.96 -13.05
N LEU A 96 6.18 19.71 -12.77
CA LEU A 96 6.49 19.27 -11.42
C LEU A 96 7.74 20.00 -10.90
N LYS A 97 8.81 20.05 -11.70
CA LYS A 97 10.04 20.78 -11.36
C LYS A 97 9.80 22.28 -11.16
N ASP A 98 9.02 22.90 -12.03
CA ASP A 98 8.66 24.33 -11.94
C ASP A 98 7.84 24.63 -10.67
N SER A 99 7.16 23.63 -10.10
CA SER A 99 6.47 23.75 -8.80
C SER A 99 7.39 23.54 -7.58
N GLY A 100 8.70 23.41 -7.79
CA GLY A 100 9.71 23.22 -6.74
C GLY A 100 9.90 21.77 -6.30
N ILE A 101 9.42 20.79 -7.07
CA ILE A 101 9.70 19.37 -6.82
C ILE A 101 11.11 19.06 -7.33
N THR A 102 11.97 18.55 -6.45
CA THR A 102 13.38 18.28 -6.79
C THR A 102 13.54 17.04 -7.66
N VAL A 103 14.71 16.86 -8.25
CA VAL A 103 15.05 15.66 -9.03
C VAL A 103 14.91 14.39 -8.18
N ASP A 104 15.34 14.43 -6.92
CA ASP A 104 15.26 13.29 -5.99
C ASP A 104 13.81 12.93 -5.61
N GLN A 105 12.92 13.92 -5.58
CA GLN A 105 11.50 13.71 -5.30
C GLN A 105 10.73 13.25 -6.54
N LEU A 106 11.18 13.61 -7.74
CA LEU A 106 10.43 13.47 -8.98
C LEU A 106 10.01 12.02 -9.27
N ASP A 107 10.90 11.06 -9.09
CA ASP A 107 10.60 9.64 -9.38
C ASP A 107 9.57 9.05 -8.39
N LEU A 108 9.64 9.45 -7.12
CA LEU A 108 8.65 9.08 -6.10
C LEU A 108 7.27 9.67 -6.45
N VAL A 109 7.25 10.94 -6.86
CA VAL A 109 6.04 11.64 -7.29
C VAL A 109 5.42 10.97 -8.50
N LEU A 110 6.20 10.76 -9.57
CA LEU A 110 5.72 10.12 -10.80
C LEU A 110 5.21 8.70 -10.52
N THR A 111 5.85 7.97 -9.61
CA THR A 111 5.43 6.63 -9.21
C THR A 111 4.08 6.64 -8.49
N ALA A 112 3.88 7.57 -7.55
CA ALA A 112 2.62 7.74 -6.84
C ALA A 112 1.50 8.21 -7.79
N MET A 113 1.82 9.13 -8.70
CA MET A 113 0.90 9.66 -9.70
C MET A 113 0.29 8.57 -10.58
N ILE A 114 1.01 7.49 -10.91
CA ILE A 114 0.43 6.36 -11.66
C ILE A 114 -0.74 5.72 -10.91
N ARG A 115 -0.62 5.55 -9.58
CA ARG A 115 -1.73 5.04 -8.76
C ARG A 115 -2.88 6.03 -8.71
N MET A 116 -2.57 7.32 -8.59
CA MET A 116 -3.57 8.38 -8.60
C MET A 116 -4.32 8.45 -9.94
N ILE A 117 -3.62 8.29 -11.07
CA ILE A 117 -4.24 8.27 -12.40
C ILE A 117 -5.23 7.10 -12.51
N HIS A 118 -4.86 5.89 -12.06
CA HIS A 118 -5.80 4.76 -12.04
C HIS A 118 -7.03 5.02 -11.16
N VAL A 119 -6.84 5.56 -9.95
CA VAL A 119 -7.96 5.94 -9.07
C VAL A 119 -8.86 6.95 -9.78
N ALA A 120 -8.26 7.95 -10.42
CA ALA A 120 -8.98 8.98 -11.13
C ALA A 120 -9.78 8.45 -12.33
N LYS A 121 -9.21 7.55 -13.14
CA LYS A 121 -9.93 6.92 -14.27
C LYS A 121 -11.19 6.18 -13.81
N ASN A 122 -11.14 5.55 -12.63
CA ASN A 122 -12.21 4.68 -12.14
C ASN A 122 -13.32 5.41 -11.37
N GLN A 123 -13.14 6.68 -10.97
CA GLN A 123 -14.04 7.39 -10.04
C GLN A 123 -14.77 8.61 -10.63
N GLY A 124 -14.61 8.93 -11.93
CA GLY A 124 -15.37 10.00 -12.59
C GLY A 124 -14.87 11.43 -12.28
N LYS A 125 -15.75 12.45 -12.35
CA LYS A 125 -15.35 13.88 -12.34
C LYS A 125 -14.97 14.44 -10.96
N GLU A 126 -15.52 13.88 -9.88
CA GLU A 126 -15.33 14.32 -8.49
C GLU A 126 -14.46 13.32 -7.73
N ILE A 127 -13.17 13.28 -8.07
CA ILE A 127 -12.20 12.40 -7.38
C ILE A 127 -11.65 13.10 -6.15
N ASP A 128 -12.02 12.57 -4.99
CA ASP A 128 -11.26 12.78 -3.77
C ASP A 128 -10.16 11.72 -3.66
N PHE A 129 -8.90 12.17 -3.66
CA PHE A 129 -7.79 11.26 -3.49
C PHE A 129 -7.69 10.87 -2.02
N SER A 130 -7.63 9.57 -1.75
CA SER A 130 -7.49 9.04 -0.38
C SER A 130 -6.45 9.82 0.44
N PRO A 131 -6.74 10.14 1.72
CA PRO A 131 -5.81 10.83 2.62
C PRO A 131 -4.41 10.19 2.69
N ARG A 132 -4.30 8.90 2.37
CA ARG A 132 -3.01 8.19 2.28
C ARG A 132 -2.04 8.83 1.30
N PHE A 133 -2.51 9.43 0.21
CA PHE A 133 -1.63 10.14 -0.72
C PHE A 133 -1.08 11.42 -0.10
N GLN A 134 -1.91 12.16 0.63
CA GLN A 134 -1.50 13.36 1.37
C GLN A 134 -0.37 13.01 2.33
N THR A 135 -0.62 12.06 3.24
CA THR A 135 0.35 11.60 4.24
C THR A 135 1.65 11.08 3.60
N TYR A 136 1.55 10.37 2.47
CA TYR A 136 2.73 9.89 1.75
C TYR A 136 3.57 11.06 1.21
N PHE A 137 2.94 12.03 0.55
CA PHE A 137 3.67 13.15 -0.03
C PHE A 137 4.29 14.06 1.04
N GLU A 138 3.59 14.32 2.13
CA GLU A 138 4.13 15.11 3.25
C GLU A 138 5.28 14.38 3.94
N ASN A 139 5.01 13.17 4.45
CA ASN A 139 5.92 12.54 5.42
C ASN A 139 7.03 11.72 4.76
N LYS A 140 6.82 11.23 3.52
CA LYS A 140 7.81 10.39 2.83
C LYS A 140 8.51 11.12 1.70
N VAL A 141 7.82 12.00 0.99
CA VAL A 141 8.42 12.74 -0.13
C VAL A 141 8.91 14.13 0.32
N GLY A 142 8.31 14.71 1.36
CA GLY A 142 8.65 16.05 1.84
C GLY A 142 8.05 17.16 0.98
N LEU A 143 6.86 16.93 0.39
CA LEU A 143 6.14 17.96 -0.36
C LEU A 143 5.30 18.83 0.58
N ASN A 144 5.21 20.12 0.25
CA ASN A 144 4.25 21.03 0.87
C ASN A 144 2.86 20.93 0.23
N ASP A 145 1.85 21.53 0.87
CA ASP A 145 0.46 21.48 0.39
C ASP A 145 0.27 21.99 -1.04
N LEU A 146 0.98 23.06 -1.42
CA LEU A 146 0.88 23.64 -2.75
C LEU A 146 1.41 22.65 -3.81
N GLN A 147 2.55 22.03 -3.56
CA GLN A 147 3.13 20.99 -4.41
C GLN A 147 2.19 19.79 -4.53
N ILE A 148 1.58 19.37 -3.41
CA ILE A 148 0.64 18.25 -3.40
C ILE A 148 -0.60 18.59 -4.24
N GLN A 149 -1.11 19.82 -4.16
CA GLN A 149 -2.22 20.26 -5.00
C GLN A 149 -1.86 20.25 -6.49
N VAL A 150 -0.64 20.66 -6.85
CA VAL A 150 -0.13 20.56 -8.23
C VAL A 150 -0.12 19.10 -8.71
N VAL A 151 0.43 18.18 -7.90
CA VAL A 151 0.45 16.74 -8.20
C VAL A 151 -0.96 16.20 -8.42
N LYS A 152 -1.90 16.46 -7.48
CA LYS A 152 -3.31 16.05 -7.60
C LYS A 152 -3.96 16.63 -8.86
N GLY A 153 -3.70 17.89 -9.18
CA GLY A 153 -4.23 18.57 -10.36
C GLY A 153 -3.73 17.95 -11.67
N ILE A 154 -2.43 17.67 -11.77
CA ILE A 154 -1.85 17.00 -12.93
C ILE A 154 -2.42 15.59 -13.08
N SER A 155 -2.46 14.77 -12.02
CA SER A 155 -2.99 13.41 -12.08
C SER A 155 -4.42 13.36 -12.60
N ARG A 156 -5.31 14.27 -12.15
CA ARG A 156 -6.69 14.35 -12.65
C ARG A 156 -6.75 14.72 -14.13
N ARG A 157 -5.94 15.70 -14.56
CA ARG A 157 -5.91 16.13 -15.97
C ARG A 157 -5.42 15.02 -16.89
N VAL A 158 -4.38 14.30 -16.48
CA VAL A 158 -3.88 13.14 -17.23
C VAL A 158 -4.95 12.08 -17.32
N ALA A 159 -5.54 11.67 -16.20
CA ALA A 159 -6.58 10.65 -16.18
C ALA A 159 -7.80 10.96 -17.07
N ARG A 160 -8.17 12.24 -17.22
CA ARG A 160 -9.29 12.66 -18.11
C ARG A 160 -8.97 12.55 -19.61
N LYS A 161 -7.70 12.52 -19.98
CA LYS A 161 -7.24 12.38 -21.37
C LYS A 161 -7.06 10.91 -21.78
N LEU A 162 -7.05 9.99 -20.82
CA LEU A 162 -6.83 8.55 -20.99
C LEU A 162 -8.12 7.75 -20.90
#